data_AF-A0A966WRF8-F1
#
_entry.id   AF-A0A966WRF8-F1
#
_cell.length_a   1.000
_cell.length_b   1.000
_cell.length_c   1.000
_cell.angle_alpha   90.00
_cell.angle_beta   90.00
_cell.angle_gamma   90.00
#
_symmetry.space_group_name_H-M   'P 1'
#
loop_
_entity.id
_entity.type
_entity.pdbx_description
1 polymer ?
#
loop_
_entity_poly.entity_id
_entity_poly.type
_entity_poly.pdbx_seq_one_letter_code
_entity_poly.pdbx_strand_id
1 'polypeptide(L)' 'MILHDLAATETLAQHLARLARPGDALLLSGPLGAGKSALARAFLRALLGDPALEVPSPSYTLVQSYAVPGGGL' A
#
# COMPACT_ATOMS: atom_id res chain seq x y z
N MET A 1 10.68 -5.08 14.26
CA MET A 1 9.23 -5.30 14.42
C MET A 1 8.85 -6.53 13.61
N ILE A 2 8.13 -7.48 14.20
CA ILE A 2 7.67 -8.70 13.51
C ILE A 2 6.15 -8.59 13.34
N LEU A 3 5.66 -8.95 12.15
CA LEU A 3 4.23 -9.02 11.83
C LEU A 3 3.87 -10.51 11.70
N HIS A 4 2.95 -10.99 12.53
CA HIS A 4 2.64 -12.42 12.63
C HIS A 4 1.56 -12.88 11.64
N ASP A 5 0.76 -11.94 11.12
CA ASP A 5 -0.36 -12.24 10.23
C ASP A 5 -0.67 -11.08 9.25
N LEU A 6 -1.68 -11.31 8.41
CA LEU A 6 -2.14 -10.34 7.43
C LEU A 6 -2.80 -9.13 8.09
N ALA A 7 -3.55 -9.32 9.18
CA ALA A 7 -4.24 -8.24 9.89
C ALA A 7 -3.25 -7.24 10.50
N ALA A 8 -2.10 -7.71 11.01
CA ALA A 8 -1.02 -6.87 11.51
C ALA A 8 -0.36 -6.07 10.36
N THR A 9 -0.25 -6.67 9.17
CA THR A 9 0.21 -5.98 7.97
C THR A 9 -0.76 -4.88 7.53
N GLU A 10 -2.06 -5.16 7.55
CA GLU A 10 -3.11 -4.18 7.24
C GLU A 10 -3.13 -3.02 8.25
N THR A 11 -2.97 -3.33 9.54
CA THR A 11 -2.87 -2.32 10.61
C THR A 11 -1.66 -1.40 10.40
N LEU A 12 -0.50 -1.96 10.07
CA LEU A 12 0.68 -1.16 9.71
C LEU A 12 0.38 -0.27 8.50
N ALA A 13 -0.26 -0.81 7.47
CA ALA A 13 -0.58 -0.07 6.25
C ALA A 13 -1.50 1.13 6.53
N GLN A 14 -2.52 0.94 7.38
CA GLN A 14 -3.41 2.01 7.83
C GLN A 14 -2.65 3.10 8.60
N HIS A 15 -1.70 2.71 9.45
CA HIS A 15 -0.86 3.66 10.18
C HIS A 15 0.01 4.48 9.24
N LEU A 16 0.65 3.84 8.26
CA LEU A 16 1.45 4.52 7.24
C LEU A 16 0.60 5.46 6.38
N ALA A 17 -0.58 5.03 5.95
CA ALA A 17 -1.48 5.83 5.13
C ALA A 17 -1.90 7.14 5.82
N ARG A 18 -2.14 7.10 7.15
CA ARG A 18 -2.47 8.31 7.93
C ARG A 18 -1.30 9.28 8.08
N LEU A 19 -0.07 8.82 7.92
CA LEU A 19 1.14 9.62 8.06
C LEU A 19 1.68 10.12 6.70
N ALA A 20 1.30 9.46 5.60
CA ALA A 20 1.76 9.76 4.26
C ALA A 20 1.33 11.15 3.80
N ARG A 21 2.23 11.82 3.07
CA ARG A 21 2.06 13.16 2.53
C ARG A 21 2.46 13.21 1.06
N PRO A 22 1.97 14.22 0.32
CA PRO A 22 2.45 14.52 -1.02
C PRO A 22 3.99 14.58 -1.07
N GLY A 23 4.59 13.86 -2.02
CA GLY A 23 6.05 13.77 -2.20
C GLY A 23 6.77 12.68 -1.39
N ASP A 24 6.08 11.94 -0.52
CA ASP A 24 6.69 10.80 0.18
C ASP A 24 6.99 9.62 -0.76
N ALA A 25 8.08 8.91 -0.49
CA ALA A 25 8.44 7.68 -1.19
C ALA A 25 8.63 6.52 -0.20
N LEU A 26 7.84 5.46 -0.37
CA LEU A 26 7.89 4.25 0.46
C LEU A 26 8.51 3.09 -0.32
N LEU A 27 9.76 2.75 -0.01
CA LEU A 27 10.44 1.59 -0.60
C LEU A 27 10.09 0.30 0.16
N LEU A 28 9.55 -0.69 -0.54
CA LEU A 28 9.31 -2.03 0.00
C LEU A 28 10.38 -3.01 -0.52
N SER A 29 11.19 -3.54 0.39
CA SER A 29 12.28 -4.47 0.07
C SER A 29 12.15 -5.77 0.84
N GLY A 30 12.58 -6.87 0.22
CA GLY A 30 12.54 -8.21 0.80
C GLY A 30 12.36 -9.30 -0.24
N PRO A 31 12.53 -10.58 0.13
CA PRO A 31 12.44 -11.71 -0.78
C PRO A 31 11.03 -11.89 -1.37
N LEU A 32 10.91 -12.75 -2.38
CA LEU A 32 9.61 -13.19 -2.90
C LEU A 32 8.78 -13.78 -1.74
N GLY A 33 7.48 -13.48 -1.70
CA GLY A 33 6.61 -13.93 -0.62
C GLY A 33 6.69 -13.14 0.69
N ALA A 34 7.59 -12.16 0.82
CA ALA A 34 7.73 -11.35 2.04
C ALA A 34 6.54 -10.42 2.36
N GLY A 35 5.42 -10.49 1.64
CA GLY A 35 4.24 -9.67 1.91
C GLY A 35 4.27 -8.23 1.36
N LYS A 36 5.31 -7.84 0.59
CA LYS A 36 5.42 -6.49 -0.01
C LYS A 36 4.16 -6.03 -0.74
N SER A 37 3.62 -6.88 -1.62
CA SER A 37 2.39 -6.57 -2.35
C SER A 37 1.19 -6.50 -1.40
N ALA A 38 1.09 -7.35 -0.39
CA ALA A 38 0.00 -7.29 0.58
C ALA A 38 -0.03 -5.94 1.32
N LEU A 39 1.14 -5.46 1.76
CA LEU A 39 1.29 -4.15 2.39
C LEU A 39 0.90 -3.01 1.44
N ALA A 40 1.39 -3.03 0.19
CA ALA A 40 1.07 -2.00 -0.80
C ALA A 40 -0.45 -1.91 -1.10
N ARG A 41 -1.13 -3.05 -1.23
CA ARG A 41 -2.59 -3.09 -1.43
C ARG A 41 -3.34 -2.52 -0.24
N ALA A 42 -2.99 -2.97 0.97
CA ALA A 42 -3.60 -2.47 2.19
C ALA A 42 -3.37 -0.96 2.38
N PHE A 43 -2.19 -0.47 2.01
CA PHE A 43 -1.84 0.95 2.10
C PHE A 43 -2.70 1.79 1.15
N LEU A 44 -2.80 1.39 -0.13
CA LEU A 44 -3.62 2.11 -1.11
C LEU A 44 -5.10 2.11 -0.75
N ARG A 45 -5.64 0.98 -0.29
CA ARG A 45 -7.02 0.88 0.20
C ARG A 45 -7.28 1.82 1.38
N ALA A 46 -6.36 1.86 2.34
CA ALA A 46 -6.45 2.74 3.50
C ALA A 46 -6.32 4.22 3.11
N LEU A 47 -5.37 4.55 2.24
CA LEU A 47 -5.10 5.92 1.79
C LEU A 47 -6.26 6.51 0.99
N LEU A 48 -6.92 5.68 0.17
CA LEU A 48 -8.03 6.07 -0.68
C LEU A 48 -9.40 5.90 -0.01
N GLY A 49 -9.44 5.32 1.19
CA GLY A 49 -10.69 5.03 1.90
C GLY A 49 -11.58 4.01 1.18
N ASP A 50 -11.00 3.19 0.30
CA ASP A 50 -11.72 2.20 -0.50
C ASP A 50 -11.19 0.78 -0.18
N PRO A 51 -11.89 0.01 0.68
CA PRO A 51 -11.47 -1.35 1.02
C PRO A 51 -11.62 -2.34 -0.15
N ALA A 52 -12.47 -2.04 -1.13
CA ALA A 52 -12.73 -2.89 -2.28
C ALA A 52 -11.80 -2.60 -3.47
N LEU A 53 -10.96 -1.55 -3.37
CA LEU A 53 -10.04 -1.16 -4.43
C LEU A 53 -9.22 -2.35 -4.94
N GLU A 54 -9.28 -2.54 -6.26
CA GLU A 54 -8.43 -3.50 -6.95
C GLU A 54 -7.03 -2.95 -7.10
N VAL A 55 -6.06 -3.69 -6.57
CA VAL A 55 -4.64 -3.35 -6.64
C VAL A 55 -3.89 -4.57 -7.17
N PRO A 56 -3.96 -4.82 -8.50
CA PRO A 56 -3.28 -5.94 -9.12
C PRO A 56 -1.75 -5.77 -9.02
N SER A 57 -1.02 -6.88 -9.14
CA SER A 57 0.44 -6.80 -9.30
C SER A 57 0.76 -6.13 -10.64
N PRO A 58 1.62 -5.09 -10.69
CA PRO A 58 2.02 -4.45 -11.93
C PRO A 58 3.06 -5.31 -12.68
N SER A 59 2.72 -6.57 -12.97
CA SER A 59 3.64 -7.54 -13.55
C SER A 59 4.10 -7.15 -14.96
N TYR A 60 3.32 -6.34 -15.67
CA TYR A 60 3.63 -5.85 -17.02
C TYR A 60 3.64 -4.32 -17.14
N THR A 61 2.96 -3.60 -16.24
CA THR A 61 2.82 -2.15 -16.33
C THR A 61 4.03 -1.39 -15.78
N LEU A 62 4.92 -2.05 -15.01
CA LEU A 62 6.05 -1.49 -14.26
C LEU A 62 5.65 -0.44 -13.21
N VAL A 63 4.77 0.50 -13.57
CA VAL A 63 4.16 1.52 -12.73
C VAL A 63 2.65 1.44 -12.92
N GLN A 64 1.91 1.41 -11.80
CA GLN A 64 0.46 1.49 -11.79
C GLN A 64 0.07 2.71 -10.96
N SER A 65 -0.62 3.66 -11.60
CA SER A 65 -1.10 4.87 -10.95
C SER A 65 -2.52 4.67 -10.41
N TYR A 66 -2.78 5.24 -9.24
CA TYR A 66 -4.10 5.25 -8.60
C TYR A 66 -4.49 6.70 -8.32
N ALA A 67 -5.67 7.10 -8.75
CA ALA A 67 -6.15 8.46 -8.55
C ALA A 67 -6.61 8.66 -7.09
N VAL A 68 -6.17 9.75 -6.47
CA VAL A 68 -6.56 10.13 -5.11
C VAL A 68 -7.70 11.14 -5.20
N PRO A 69 -8.87 10.88 -4.58
CA PRO A 69 -9.96 11.86 -4.53
C PRO A 69 -9.47 13.18 -3.90
N GLY A 70 -9.68 14.30 -4.58
CA GLY A 70 -9.24 15.63 -4.12
C GLY A 70 -7.90 16.12 -4.66
N GLY A 71 -7.20 15.32 -5.50
CA GLY A 71 -6.08 15.78 -6.32
C GLY A 71 -4.76 16.08 -5.56
N GLY A 72 -4.68 15.75 -4.27
CA GLY A 72 -3.50 16.02 -3.45
C GLY A 72 -2.83 14.76 -2.94
N LEU A 73 -1.97 14.17 -3.76
CA LEU A 73 -0.70 13.53 -3.36
C LEU A 73 0.37 13.85 -4.40
#